data_AF-A0A3D3WZE6-F1
#
_entry.id   AF-A0A3D3WZE6-F1
#
_cell.length_a   1.000
_cell.length_b   1.000
_cell.length_c   1.000
_cell.angle_alpha   90.00
_cell.angle_beta   90.00
_cell.angle_gamma   90.00
#
_symmetry.space_group_name_H-M   'P 1'
#
loop_
_entity.id
_entity.type
_entity.pdbx_description
1 polymer ?
#
loop_
_entity_poly.entity_id
_entity_poly.type
_entity_poly.pdbx_seq_one_letter_code
_entity_poly.pdbx_strand_id
1 'polypeptide(L)' 'MAGEGGNRELKIDETLRKLEEITKHLEEEDLPLEDALSLFEEGIALAAKIKTELDQAKLKIQQVIEKAKDVFSLKDFDLQ' A
#
# COMPACT_ATOMS: atom_id res chain seq x y z
N MET A 1 -16.70 -12.92 -13.25
CA MET A 1 -15.24 -12.85 -13.03
C MET A 1 -14.98 -11.80 -11.96
N ALA A 2 -15.00 -12.21 -10.69
CA ALA A 2 -14.67 -11.34 -9.55
C ALA A 2 -13.77 -12.17 -8.63
N GLY A 3 -12.51 -11.78 -8.43
CA GLY A 3 -11.61 -12.64 -7.66
C GLY A 3 -10.15 -12.22 -7.47
N GLU A 4 -9.72 -11.01 -7.85
CA GLU A 4 -8.33 -10.58 -7.62
C GLU A 4 -8.20 -9.34 -6.72
N GLY A 5 -9.31 -8.73 -6.29
CA GLY A 5 -9.31 -7.55 -5.41
C GLY A 5 -8.98 -7.92 -3.96
N GLY A 6 -9.74 -8.85 -3.38
CA GLY A 6 -9.60 -9.21 -1.96
C GLY A 6 -8.26 -9.85 -1.59
N ASN A 7 -7.61 -10.58 -2.50
CA ASN A 7 -6.30 -11.18 -2.23
C ASN A 7 -5.16 -10.15 -2.21
N ARG A 8 -5.31 -9.00 -2.90
CA ARG A 8 -4.31 -7.92 -2.86
C ARG A 8 -4.51 -7.04 -1.64
N GLU A 9 -5.76 -6.76 -1.27
CA GLU A 9 -6.10 -6.03 -0.05
C GLU A 9 -5.55 -6.75 1.20
N LEU A 10 -5.78 -8.07 1.31
CA LEU A 10 -5.21 -8.87 2.39
C LEU A 10 -3.67 -8.81 2.44
N LYS A 11 -2.99 -8.80 1.27
CA LYS A 11 -1.53 -8.69 1.21
C LYS A 11 -0.99 -7.32 1.61
N ILE A 12 -1.70 -6.24 1.26
CA ILE A 12 -1.33 -4.88 1.68
C ILE A 12 -1.51 -4.75 3.19
N ASP A 13 -2.64 -5.22 3.72
CA ASP A 13 -2.91 -5.20 5.17
C ASP A 13 -1.86 -5.99 5.96
N GLU A 14 -1.47 -7.18 5.48
CA GLU A 14 -0.39 -7.96 6.10
C GLU A 14 0.95 -7.23 6.05
N THR A 15 1.27 -6.58 4.92
CA THR A 15 2.53 -5.84 4.75
C THR A 15 2.55 -4.59 5.64
N LEU A 16 1.41 -3.91 5.79
CA LEU A 16 1.24 -2.77 6.70
C LEU A 16 1.42 -3.18 8.16
N ARG A 17 0.83 -4.30 8.59
CA ARG A 17 1.01 -4.81 9.97
C ARG A 17 2.47 -5.09 10.28
N LYS A 18 3.20 -5.71 9.35
CA LYS A 18 4.64 -5.94 9.52
C LYS A 18 5.42 -4.63 9.61
N LEU A 19 5.07 -3.64 8.81
CA LEU A 19 5.70 -2.32 8.89
C LEU A 19 5.45 -1.67 10.25
N GLU A 20 4.22 -1.76 10.79
CA GLU A 20 3.87 -1.28 12.14
C GLU A 20 4.62 -2.02 13.25
N GLU A 21 4.82 -3.33 13.10
CA GLU A 21 5.63 -4.12 14.03
C GLU A 21 7.09 -3.64 14.00
N ILE A 22 7.67 -3.41 12.82
CA ILE A 22 9.03 -2.90 12.68
C ILE A 22 9.17 -1.52 13.34
N THR A 23 8.23 -0.59 13.13
CA THR A 23 8.29 0.73 13.79
C THR A 23 8.26 0.61 15.30
N LYS A 24 7.45 -0.30 15.85
CA LYS A 24 7.42 -0.54 17.30
C LYS A 24 8.76 -1.04 17.84
N HIS A 25 9.41 -1.98 17.14
CA HIS A 25 10.71 -2.48 17.57
C HIS A 25 11.80 -1.40 17.46
N LEU A 26 11.75 -0.55 16.43
CA LEU A 26 12.67 0.58 16.27
C LEU A 26 12.55 1.65 17.37
N GLU A 27 11.43 1.68 18.11
CA GLU A 27 11.20 2.59 19.23
C GLU A 27 11.69 2.03 20.59
N GLU A 28 12.19 0.80 20.63
CA GLU A 28 12.71 0.17 21.84
C GLU A 28 14.05 0.82 22.28
N GLU A 29 14.18 1.17 23.55
CA GLU A 29 15.35 1.90 24.09
C GLU A 29 16.66 1.08 24.05
N ASP A 30 16.56 -0.26 24.11
CA ASP A 30 17.69 -1.18 24.19
C ASP A 30 18.01 -1.90 22.86
N LEU A 31 17.49 -1.40 21.74
CA LEU A 31 17.71 -2.01 20.43
C LEU A 31 19.18 -1.88 19.98
N PRO A 32 19.89 -3.00 19.70
CA PRO A 32 21.25 -2.94 19.16
C PRO A 32 21.30 -2.22 17.81
N LEU A 33 22.37 -1.46 17.55
CA LEU A 33 22.50 -0.67 16.31
C LEU A 33 22.42 -1.52 15.04
N GLU A 34 23.00 -2.72 15.03
CA GLU A 34 22.94 -3.62 13.88
C GLU A 34 21.49 -4.08 13.61
N ASP A 35 20.73 -4.40 14.65
CA ASP A 35 19.33 -4.77 14.54
C ASP A 35 18.47 -3.58 14.07
N ALA A 36 18.75 -2.37 14.58
CA ALA A 36 18.10 -1.14 14.14
C ALA A 36 18.32 -0.86 12.65
N LEU A 37 19.55 -1.05 12.16
CA LEU A 37 19.87 -0.91 10.74
C LEU A 37 19.13 -1.95 9.89
N SER A 38 19.10 -3.22 10.33
CA SER A 38 18.40 -4.28 9.60
C SER A 38 16.89 -4.03 9.55
N LEU A 39 16.28 -3.63 10.67
CA LEU A 39 14.86 -3.29 10.76
C LEU A 39 14.52 -2.08 9.89
N PHE A 40 15.39 -1.08 9.86
CA PHE A 40 15.21 0.10 9.01
C PHE A 40 15.23 -0.26 7.52
N GLU A 41 16.20 -1.06 7.08
CA GLU A 41 16.28 -1.55 5.70
C GLU A 41 15.03 -2.35 5.30
N GLU A 42 14.58 -3.25 6.18
CA GLU A 42 13.35 -4.01 5.96
C GLU A 42 12.11 -3.10 5.86
N GLY A 43 11.99 -2.13 6.78
CA GLY A 43 10.89 -1.17 6.79
C GLY A 43 10.80 -0.35 5.50
N ILE A 44 11.94 0.12 4.98
CA ILE A 44 12.01 0.84 3.70
C ILE A 44 11.57 -0.06 2.54
N ALA A 45 12.00 -1.32 2.52
CA ALA A 45 11.62 -2.28 1.48
C ALA A 45 10.10 -2.56 1.48
N LEU A 46 9.51 -2.74 2.66
CA LEU A 46 8.06 -2.95 2.82
C LEU A 46 7.27 -1.72 2.38
N ALA A 47 7.68 -0.52 2.80
CA ALA A 47 7.03 0.74 2.41
C ALA A 47 7.08 0.95 0.89
N ALA A 48 8.22 0.68 0.25
CA ALA A 48 8.36 0.76 -1.20
C ALA A 48 7.43 -0.22 -1.95
N LYS A 49 7.28 -1.44 -1.41
CA LYS A 49 6.37 -2.46 -1.95
C LYS A 49 4.91 -2.01 -1.87
N ILE A 50 4.45 -1.53 -0.72
CA ILE A 50 3.07 -1.02 -0.53
C ILE A 50 2.79 0.10 -1.52
N LYS A 51 3.71 1.08 -1.62
CA LYS A 51 3.58 2.18 -2.57
C LYS A 51 3.42 1.69 -4.01
N THR A 52 4.21 0.70 -4.43
CA THR A 52 4.14 0.13 -5.78
C THR A 52 2.79 -0.53 -6.06
N GLU A 53 2.26 -1.29 -5.09
CA GLU A 53 0.95 -1.93 -5.23
C GLU A 53 -0.20 -0.91 -5.30
N LEU A 54 -0.13 0.15 -4.49
CA LEU A 54 -1.10 1.25 -4.52
C LEU A 54 -1.05 2.03 -5.83
N ASP A 55 0.14 2.33 -6.35
CA ASP A 55 0.33 3.01 -7.63
C ASP A 55 -0.27 2.19 -8.79
N GLN A 56 -0.09 0.86 -8.76
CA GLN A 56 -0.72 -0.05 -9.73
C GLN A 56 -2.24 -0.08 -9.60
N ALA A 57 -2.77 -0.09 -8.38
CA ALA A 57 -4.22 -0.04 -8.14
C ALA A 57 -4.82 1.26 -8.69
N LYS A 58 -4.18 2.40 -8.40
CA LYS A 58 -4.57 3.71 -8.92
C LYS A 58 -4.59 3.74 -10.45
N LEU A 59 -3.56 3.20 -11.10
CA LEU A 59 -3.50 3.13 -12.57
C LEU A 59 -4.66 2.29 -13.13
N LYS A 60 -4.97 1.14 -12.52
CA LYS A 60 -6.11 0.31 -12.94
C LYS A 60 -7.43 1.06 -12.81
N ILE A 61 -7.63 1.79 -11.71
CA ILE A 61 -8.83 2.63 -11.51
C ILE A 61 -8.92 3.69 -12.62
N GLN A 62 -7.84 4.41 -12.90
CA GLN A 62 -7.80 5.41 -13.97
C GLN A 62 -8.16 4.80 -15.33
N GLN A 63 -7.61 3.64 -15.68
CA GLN A 63 -7.94 2.95 -16.94
C GLN A 63 -9.42 2.55 -17.02
N VAL A 64 -10.03 2.13 -15.90
CA VAL A 64 -11.46 1.81 -15.84
C VAL A 64 -12.30 3.08 -16.02
N ILE A 65 -11.93 4.17 -15.36
CA ILE A 65 -12.60 5.48 -15.49
C ILE A 65 -12.53 5.98 -16.93
N GLU A 66 -11.36 5.95 -17.57
CA GLU A 66 -11.19 6.38 -18.96
C GLU A 66 -12.06 5.55 -19.92
N LYS A 67 -12.10 4.22 -19.75
CA LYS A 67 -13.01 3.36 -20.53
C LYS A 67 -14.49 3.62 -20.23
N ALA A 68 -14.80 3.97 -18.99
CA ALA A 68 -16.16 4.27 -18.57
C ALA A 68 -16.63 5.64 -19.06
N LYS A 69 -15.75 6.60 -19.40
CA LYS A 69 -16.16 7.90 -19.97
C LYS A 69 -16.95 7.77 -21.28
N ASP A 70 -16.67 6.74 -22.08
CA ASP A 70 -17.42 6.43 -23.30
C ASP A 70 -18.80 5.80 -23.02
N VAL A 71 -19.05 5.35 -21.78
CA VAL A 71 -20.25 4.60 -21.36
C VAL A 71 -21.10 5.36 -20.32
N PHE A 72 -20.48 6.17 -19.49
CA PHE A 72 -21.07 6.88 -18.35
C PHE A 72 -20.50 8.30 -18.26
N SER A 73 -21.38 9.29 -18.08
CA SER A 73 -20.97 10.64 -17.70
C SER A 73 -20.65 10.66 -16.20
N LEU A 74 -19.38 10.47 -15.87
CA LEU A 74 -18.87 10.64 -14.51
C LEU A 74 -18.79 12.15 -14.23
N LYS A 75 -19.68 12.66 -13.38
CA LYS A 75 -19.50 14.00 -12.81
C LYS A 75 -18.55 13.87 -11.63
N ASP A 76 -17.57 14.77 -11.58
CA ASP A 76 -16.73 14.94 -10.41
C ASP A 76 -17.64 15.20 -9.19
N PHE A 77 -17.54 14.32 -8.20
CA PHE A 77 -18.19 14.54 -6.92
C PHE A 77 -17.23 15.44 -6.13
N ASP A 78 -17.36 16.76 -6.31
CA ASP A 78 -16.71 17.73 -5.44
C ASP A 78 -17.25 17.52 -4.03
N LEU A 79 -16.45 16.90 -3.16
CA LEU A 79 -16.68 16.93 -1.73
C LEU A 79 -16.32 18.34 -1.27
N GLN A 80 -17.35 19.19 -1.17
CA GLN A 80 -17.29 20.51 -0.55
C GLN A 80 -16.97 20.43 0.95
#